data_AF-A0A224XI51-F1
#
_entry.id   AF-A0A224XI51-F1
#
_cell.length_a   1.000
_cell.length_b   1.000
_cell.length_c   1.000
_cell.angle_alpha   90.00
_cell.angle_beta   90.00
_cell.angle_gamma   90.00
#
_symmetry.space_group_name_H-M   'P 1'
#
loop_
_entity.id
_entity.type
_entity.pdbx_description
1 polymer ?
#
loop_
_entity_poly.entity_id
_entity_poly.type
_entity_poly.pdbx_seq_one_letter_code
_entity_poly.pdbx_strand_id
1 'polypeptide(L)'
;ECHFNWDIRSIVGPKDITEKLSEKNEEIAGQPWRNLLISLTTAYELFLKKDVEATAKLQEVIMMWGTTDDDFTLKYKDAFRHVIFSLKLFFVKDKSSETIIKEIFDYIPPYEILPTEQKVAVTAIKSHVFSEYGPNGTRHALILAKEALRGNPKEGEWSFLVGKMLARIRQFTCDHCVTEEELECFRHAYALSNSAAHAVFLAQTYSHIGKGLYHKLPLANGRRIMNDNESRIIKGYNEKSYSLFKEALEKNDNKCVHINFRSARGLYFLPGEFKDIPKALELVENTLERAPTNVYGNSVAATIYFTLKQFDKAFKHAYAAEAGGSYGASIKIFQMKVELKQDFEVDKIFEEIFKKHPEVMYKIQTCLNAMVYFIFKKRNIFRALNYFFKAANLDATLDDFYFYVYWIKETTDMCFIIYNEVKCAGDNGISKDIKQLKKLRDAMTVICTKYPKVTERKLEPRLVDILLERSKTLRRNQPKKQFNKNKRYTPKPKKENNNTTNNKNNNNEKKAYNKKNTNKSTK
;
A
#
# COMPACT_ATOMS: atom_id res chain seq x y z
N GLU A 1 20.82 -2.80 22.92
CA GLU A 1 19.64 -3.01 22.05
C GLU A 1 20.00 -2.79 20.57
N CYS A 2 19.99 -3.86 19.76
CA CYS A 2 20.15 -3.82 18.30
C CYS A 2 19.59 -5.10 17.64
N HIS A 3 19.68 -5.20 16.30
CA HIS A 3 19.15 -6.33 15.54
C HIS A 3 19.56 -7.72 16.06
N PHE A 4 20.77 -7.88 16.61
CA PHE A 4 21.25 -9.16 17.12
C PHE A 4 20.58 -9.63 18.41
N ASN A 5 20.13 -8.72 19.27
CA ASN A 5 19.51 -9.07 20.56
C ASN A 5 17.99 -8.89 20.56
N TRP A 6 17.39 -8.73 19.38
CA TRP A 6 15.95 -8.55 19.20
C TRP A 6 15.20 -9.83 18.81
N ASP A 7 15.89 -10.97 18.73
CA ASP A 7 15.30 -12.27 18.38
C ASP A 7 14.51 -12.24 17.06
N ILE A 8 14.94 -11.43 16.09
CA ILE A 8 14.25 -11.22 14.81
C ILE A 8 13.90 -12.56 14.17
N ARG A 9 14.88 -13.47 14.05
CA ARG A 9 14.71 -14.79 13.41
C ARG A 9 13.74 -15.72 14.14
N SER A 10 13.65 -15.62 15.47
CA SER A 10 12.68 -16.40 16.26
C SER A 10 11.25 -15.95 15.95
N ILE A 11 11.04 -14.63 15.79
CA ILE A 11 9.71 -14.04 15.59
C ILE A 11 9.23 -14.14 14.14
N VAL A 12 10.11 -13.89 13.18
CA VAL A 12 9.72 -13.72 11.76
C VAL A 12 10.15 -14.89 10.87
N GLY A 13 10.97 -15.80 11.39
CA GLY A 13 11.57 -16.90 10.64
C GLY A 13 12.79 -16.48 9.80
N PRO A 14 13.48 -17.45 9.17
CA PRO A 14 14.52 -17.17 8.19
C PRO A 14 13.89 -16.55 6.95
N LYS A 15 14.28 -15.32 6.63
CA LYS A 15 13.81 -14.61 5.44
C LYS A 15 14.89 -13.69 4.92
N ASP A 16 15.19 -13.81 3.63
CA ASP A 16 15.95 -12.80 2.92
C ASP A 16 15.03 -11.68 2.48
N ILE A 17 15.33 -10.46 2.92
CA ILE A 17 14.58 -9.26 2.57
C ILE A 17 15.47 -8.18 1.92
N THR A 18 16.73 -8.48 1.62
CA THR A 18 17.72 -7.48 1.15
C THR A 18 17.29 -6.76 -0.14
N GLU A 19 16.83 -7.50 -1.15
CA GLU A 19 16.32 -6.92 -2.41
C GLU A 19 15.12 -6.01 -2.15
N LYS A 20 14.15 -6.48 -1.37
CA LYS A 20 12.96 -5.71 -0.98
C LYS A 20 13.31 -4.45 -0.18
N LEU A 21 14.31 -4.51 0.69
CA LEU A 21 14.79 -3.34 1.44
C LEU A 21 15.43 -2.32 0.51
N SER A 22 16.20 -2.77 -0.50
CA SER A 22 16.79 -1.88 -1.52
C SER A 22 15.71 -1.14 -2.30
N GLU A 23 14.71 -1.86 -2.83
CA GLU A 23 13.56 -1.27 -3.52
C GLU A 23 12.81 -0.28 -2.63
N LYS A 24 12.62 -0.63 -1.35
CA LYS A 24 11.94 0.23 -0.38
C LYS A 24 12.73 1.52 -0.13
N ASN A 25 14.05 1.43 -0.06
CA ASN A 25 14.93 2.59 0.17
C ASN A 25 14.78 3.62 -0.96
N GLU A 26 14.74 3.15 -2.22
CA GLU A 26 14.44 4.00 -3.38
C GLU A 26 13.02 4.57 -3.32
N GLU A 27 12.04 3.77 -2.89
CA GLU A 27 10.64 4.16 -2.83
C GLU A 27 10.37 5.31 -1.85
N ILE A 28 11.07 5.34 -0.73
CA ILE A 28 10.86 6.32 0.34
C ILE A 28 11.85 7.49 0.32
N ALA A 29 12.62 7.64 -0.76
CA ALA A 29 13.59 8.73 -0.92
C ALA A 29 13.00 10.08 -0.47
N GLY A 30 13.75 10.77 0.39
CA GLY A 30 13.30 11.99 1.08
C GLY A 30 12.64 11.75 2.45
N GLN A 31 12.82 10.58 3.07
CA GLN A 31 12.43 10.30 4.46
C GLN A 31 13.66 9.87 5.28
N PRO A 32 14.54 10.81 5.68
CA PRO A 32 15.92 10.52 6.09
C PRO A 32 16.04 9.46 7.19
N TRP A 33 15.32 9.61 8.30
CA TRP A 33 15.41 8.66 9.41
C TRP A 33 14.95 7.25 9.03
N ARG A 34 13.98 7.12 8.11
CA ARG A 34 13.49 5.83 7.63
C ARG A 34 14.45 5.19 6.64
N ASN A 35 15.03 5.99 5.74
CA ASN A 35 16.10 5.55 4.84
C ASN A 35 17.30 5.01 5.63
N LEU A 36 17.67 5.69 6.74
CA LEU A 36 18.71 5.26 7.67
C LEU A 36 18.36 3.89 8.29
N LEU A 37 17.15 3.69 8.81
CA LEU A 37 16.74 2.42 9.41
C LEU A 37 16.65 1.26 8.41
N ILE A 38 16.18 1.52 7.18
CA ILE A 38 16.20 0.52 6.11
C ILE A 38 17.64 0.12 5.82
N SER A 39 18.55 1.08 5.65
CA SER A 39 19.96 0.81 5.36
C SER A 39 20.66 0.07 6.50
N LEU A 40 20.33 0.40 7.76
CA LEU A 40 20.81 -0.31 8.94
C LEU A 40 20.34 -1.77 8.96
N THR A 41 19.07 -2.01 8.59
CA THR A 41 18.51 -3.36 8.49
C THR A 41 19.14 -4.13 7.32
N THR A 42 19.41 -3.47 6.19
CA THR A 42 20.13 -4.07 5.06
C THR A 42 21.53 -4.50 5.48
N ALA A 43 22.27 -3.67 6.22
CA ALA A 43 23.61 -4.03 6.71
C ALA A 43 23.56 -5.29 7.60
N TYR A 44 22.59 -5.37 8.51
CA TYR A 44 22.38 -6.57 9.34
C TYR A 44 22.09 -7.82 8.50
N GLU A 45 21.19 -7.74 7.53
CA GLU A 45 20.84 -8.88 6.67
C GLU A 45 22.02 -9.34 5.80
N LEU A 46 22.80 -8.41 5.25
CA LEU A 46 24.03 -8.70 4.52
C LEU A 46 25.07 -9.37 5.42
N PHE A 47 25.21 -8.92 6.67
CA PHE A 47 26.13 -9.53 7.62
C PHE A 47 25.78 -10.99 7.92
N LEU A 48 24.49 -11.29 8.14
CA LEU A 48 24.04 -12.66 8.37
C LEU A 48 24.33 -13.58 7.18
N LYS A 49 24.35 -13.04 5.96
CA LYS A 49 24.73 -13.75 4.74
C LYS A 49 26.24 -13.89 4.55
N LYS A 50 27.05 -13.30 5.43
CA LYS A 50 28.51 -13.15 5.26
C LYS A 50 28.87 -12.42 3.97
N ASP A 51 28.01 -11.49 3.54
CA ASP A 51 28.25 -10.67 2.37
C ASP A 51 29.35 -9.64 2.67
N VAL A 52 30.27 -9.45 1.72
CA VAL A 52 31.38 -8.50 1.84
C VAL A 52 30.90 -7.05 1.90
N GLU A 53 29.72 -6.75 1.33
CA GLU A 53 29.15 -5.41 1.31
C GLU A 53 28.58 -4.97 2.67
N ALA A 54 28.38 -5.90 3.61
CA ALA A 54 27.76 -5.61 4.91
C ALA A 54 28.48 -4.47 5.66
N THR A 55 29.81 -4.52 5.70
CA THR A 55 30.63 -3.51 6.41
C THR A 55 30.54 -2.15 5.73
N ALA A 56 30.61 -2.11 4.38
CA ALA A 56 30.46 -0.88 3.63
C ALA A 56 29.08 -0.25 3.86
N LYS A 57 28.02 -1.07 3.88
CA LYS A 57 26.67 -0.60 4.14
C LYS A 57 26.49 -0.03 5.55
N LEU A 58 27.12 -0.64 6.55
CA LEU A 58 27.11 -0.10 7.91
C LEU A 58 27.86 1.24 8.02
N GLN A 59 28.99 1.40 7.31
CA GLN A 59 29.71 2.67 7.27
C GLN A 59 28.89 3.78 6.60
N GLU A 60 28.17 3.46 5.52
CA GLU A 60 27.21 4.37 4.90
C GLU A 60 26.16 4.85 5.91
N VAL A 61 25.61 3.94 6.74
CA VAL A 61 24.65 4.28 7.79
C VAL A 61 25.24 5.23 8.85
N ILE A 62 26.47 4.96 9.30
CA ILE A 62 27.16 5.81 10.27
C ILE A 62 27.39 7.21 9.68
N MET A 63 27.79 7.29 8.41
CA MET A 63 27.95 8.56 7.71
C MET A 63 26.62 9.31 7.57
N MET A 64 25.55 8.64 7.11
CA MET A 64 24.20 9.22 7.01
C MET A 64 23.70 9.76 8.34
N TRP A 65 23.94 9.02 9.43
CA TRP A 65 23.59 9.47 10.78
C TRP A 65 24.42 10.68 11.22
N GLY A 66 25.74 10.65 10.98
CA GLY A 66 26.66 11.69 11.42
C GLY A 66 26.53 13.02 10.67
N THR A 67 25.98 13.02 9.46
CA THR A 67 25.80 14.22 8.62
C THR A 67 24.34 14.64 8.46
N THR A 68 23.41 14.03 9.20
CA THR A 68 21.98 14.32 9.08
C THR A 68 21.62 15.71 9.61
N ASP A 69 20.75 16.40 8.89
CA ASP A 69 20.05 17.63 9.30
C ASP A 69 18.57 17.37 9.65
N ASP A 70 18.16 16.10 9.69
CA ASP A 70 16.79 15.70 9.99
C ASP A 70 16.47 15.89 11.49
N ASP A 71 15.56 16.84 11.78
CA ASP A 71 15.14 17.20 13.13
C ASP A 71 14.75 15.99 13.98
N PHE A 72 14.09 15.00 13.38
CA PHE A 72 13.66 13.79 14.08
C PHE A 72 14.85 12.92 14.51
N THR A 73 15.79 12.70 13.61
CA THR A 73 17.03 11.96 13.90
C THR A 73 17.88 12.68 14.95
N LEU A 74 17.96 14.01 14.88
CA LEU A 74 18.68 14.84 15.86
C LEU A 74 18.02 14.81 17.25
N LYS A 75 16.69 14.88 17.31
CA LYS A 75 15.92 14.76 18.56
C LYS A 75 16.18 13.43 19.27
N TYR A 76 16.28 12.34 18.50
CA TYR A 76 16.49 10.99 19.02
C TYR A 76 17.92 10.46 18.80
N LYS A 77 18.91 11.38 18.74
CA LYS A 77 20.30 11.05 18.40
C LYS A 77 20.90 9.94 19.27
N ASP A 78 20.57 9.92 20.56
CA ASP A 78 21.12 8.94 21.50
C ASP A 78 20.52 7.55 21.30
N ALA A 79 19.22 7.47 20.98
CA ALA A 79 18.59 6.21 20.58
C ALA A 79 19.20 5.65 19.28
N PHE A 80 19.39 6.50 18.26
CA PHE A 80 20.05 6.08 17.01
C PHE A 80 21.51 5.65 17.26
N ARG A 81 22.28 6.46 18.00
CA ARG A 81 23.65 6.12 18.41
C ARG A 81 23.71 4.78 19.12
N HIS A 82 22.81 4.56 20.08
CA HIS A 82 22.73 3.31 20.83
C HIS A 82 22.57 2.11 19.89
N VAL A 83 21.58 2.16 18.99
CA VAL A 83 21.26 1.02 18.11
C VAL A 83 22.35 0.79 17.05
N ILE A 84 22.81 1.85 16.38
CA ILE A 84 23.81 1.76 15.29
C ILE A 84 25.14 1.22 15.82
N PHE A 85 25.65 1.78 16.93
CA PHE A 85 26.96 1.38 17.46
C PHE A 85 26.90 0.06 18.23
N SER A 86 25.75 -0.28 18.83
CA SER A 86 25.50 -1.64 19.30
C SER A 86 25.61 -2.65 18.16
N LEU A 87 25.01 -2.36 16.99
CA LEU A 87 25.16 -3.22 15.82
C LEU A 87 26.63 -3.29 15.36
N LYS A 88 27.34 -2.16 15.33
CA LYS A 88 28.76 -2.07 14.96
C LYS A 88 29.63 -2.97 15.84
N LEU A 89 29.39 -3.06 17.14
CA LEU A 89 30.14 -3.97 18.01
C LEU A 89 30.08 -5.42 17.52
N PHE A 90 28.92 -5.91 17.10
CA PHE A 90 28.79 -7.27 16.57
C PHE A 90 29.55 -7.49 15.27
N PHE A 91 29.79 -6.44 14.47
CA PHE A 91 30.56 -6.53 13.23
C PHE A 91 32.06 -6.67 13.49
N VAL A 92 32.55 -6.08 14.57
CA VAL A 92 33.99 -5.91 14.82
C VAL A 92 34.52 -6.76 15.97
N LYS A 93 33.66 -7.28 16.85
CA LYS A 93 34.05 -7.99 18.08
C LYS A 93 35.03 -9.15 17.88
N ASP A 94 34.94 -9.86 16.76
CA ASP A 94 35.78 -11.04 16.49
C ASP A 94 36.99 -10.71 15.59
N LYS A 95 37.12 -9.44 15.13
CA LYS A 95 38.10 -9.03 14.11
C LYS A 95 38.99 -7.86 14.52
N SER A 96 38.61 -7.12 15.55
CA SER A 96 39.29 -5.89 15.99
C SER A 96 39.98 -6.09 17.33
N SER A 97 40.93 -5.21 17.65
CA SER A 97 41.60 -5.20 18.94
C SER A 97 40.65 -4.83 20.08
N GLU A 98 40.97 -5.28 21.29
CA GLU A 98 40.22 -4.94 22.50
C GLU A 98 40.10 -3.42 22.70
N THR A 99 41.12 -2.65 22.33
CA THR A 99 41.11 -1.18 22.37
C THR A 99 40.00 -0.60 21.51
N ILE A 100 39.88 -1.03 20.25
CA ILE A 100 38.83 -0.55 19.33
C ILE A 100 37.44 -0.95 19.85
N ILE A 101 37.30 -2.17 20.37
CA ILE A 101 36.05 -2.65 20.94
C ILE A 101 35.64 -1.78 22.14
N LYS A 102 36.59 -1.47 23.03
CA LYS A 102 36.37 -0.61 24.19
C LYS A 102 35.98 0.82 23.78
N GLU A 103 36.67 1.43 22.82
CA GLU A 103 36.33 2.76 22.30
C GLU A 103 34.90 2.82 21.75
N ILE A 104 34.47 1.80 21.01
CA ILE A 104 33.09 1.73 20.50
C ILE A 104 32.11 1.52 21.65
N PHE A 105 32.43 0.66 22.62
CA PHE A 105 31.58 0.40 23.78
C PHE A 105 31.37 1.66 24.62
N ASP A 106 32.44 2.41 24.90
CA ASP A 106 32.40 3.66 25.65
C ASP A 106 31.62 4.77 24.91
N TYR A 107 31.52 4.68 23.58
CA TYR A 107 30.72 5.61 22.76
C TYR A 107 29.20 5.32 22.78
N ILE A 108 28.80 4.10 23.16
CA ILE A 108 27.39 3.69 23.23
C ILE A 108 26.79 4.17 24.55
N PRO A 109 25.74 5.00 24.54
CA PRO A 109 25.05 5.36 25.77
C PRO A 109 24.36 4.10 26.36
N PRO A 110 24.63 3.70 27.62
CA PRO A 110 23.99 2.53 28.22
C PRO A 110 22.46 2.66 28.22
N TYR A 111 21.76 1.57 27.91
CA TYR A 111 20.30 1.62 27.74
C TYR A 111 19.59 2.04 29.03
N GLU A 112 20.08 1.55 30.16
CA GLU A 112 19.51 1.74 31.49
C GLU A 112 19.47 3.22 31.89
N ILE A 113 20.45 4.00 31.46
CA ILE A 113 20.58 5.42 31.78
C ILE A 113 19.99 6.35 30.72
N LEU A 114 19.53 5.81 29.58
CA LEU A 114 18.87 6.63 28.56
C LEU A 114 17.60 7.30 29.14
N PRO A 115 17.36 8.58 28.82
CA PRO A 115 16.10 9.23 29.13
C PRO A 115 14.91 8.46 28.56
N THR A 116 13.74 8.56 29.22
CA THR A 116 12.52 7.85 28.83
C THR A 116 12.18 8.05 27.35
N GLU A 117 12.28 9.27 26.83
CA GLU A 117 12.01 9.56 25.42
C GLU A 117 12.95 8.82 24.46
N GLN A 118 14.23 8.66 24.83
CA GLN A 118 15.21 7.93 24.03
C GLN A 118 14.96 6.42 24.08
N LYS A 119 14.60 5.87 25.26
CA LYS A 119 14.20 4.45 25.38
C LYS A 119 12.97 4.16 24.51
N VAL A 120 11.96 5.03 24.56
CA VAL A 120 10.78 4.95 23.71
C VAL A 120 11.15 4.98 22.22
N ALA A 121 12.10 5.82 21.84
CA ALA A 121 12.60 5.87 20.47
C ALA A 121 13.32 4.57 20.05
N VAL A 122 14.09 3.93 20.94
CA VAL A 122 14.66 2.60 20.66
C VAL A 122 13.56 1.57 20.39
N THR A 123 12.48 1.55 21.19
CA THR A 123 11.31 0.67 20.97
C THR A 123 10.65 0.94 19.61
N ALA A 124 10.53 2.20 19.22
CA ALA A 124 9.94 2.57 17.94
C ALA A 124 10.85 2.26 16.73
N ILE A 125 12.17 2.43 16.87
CA ILE A 125 13.16 1.98 15.89
C ILE A 125 13.01 0.46 15.68
N LYS A 126 12.92 -0.30 16.78
CA LYS A 126 12.68 -1.75 16.75
C LYS A 126 11.37 -2.08 16.02
N SER A 127 10.28 -1.38 16.32
CA SER A 127 9.00 -1.50 15.60
C SER A 127 9.16 -1.30 14.09
N HIS A 128 9.86 -0.24 13.67
CA HIS A 128 10.11 0.04 12.26
C HIS A 128 10.85 -1.11 11.57
N VAL A 129 11.91 -1.63 12.20
CA VAL A 129 12.69 -2.75 11.67
C VAL A 129 11.81 -3.99 11.49
N PHE A 130 11.06 -4.38 12.53
CA PHE A 130 10.15 -5.54 12.45
C PHE A 130 9.12 -5.40 11.34
N SER A 131 8.66 -4.17 11.06
CA SER A 131 7.63 -3.92 10.05
C SER A 131 8.04 -4.31 8.62
N GLU A 132 9.33 -4.48 8.35
CA GLU A 132 9.84 -4.84 7.03
C GLU A 132 9.86 -6.37 6.78
N TYR A 133 9.77 -7.17 7.85
CA TYR A 133 9.73 -8.65 7.81
C TYR A 133 8.34 -9.24 7.50
N GLY A 134 7.52 -8.54 6.72
CA GLY A 134 6.24 -9.04 6.23
C GLY A 134 5.14 -9.13 7.31
N PRO A 135 4.13 -10.01 7.14
CA PRO A 135 2.95 -10.04 8.01
C PRO A 135 3.25 -10.30 9.49
N ASN A 136 4.07 -11.31 9.80
CA ASN A 136 4.42 -11.64 11.20
C ASN A 136 5.24 -10.51 11.85
N GLY A 137 6.23 -9.98 11.13
CA GLY A 137 6.98 -8.81 11.56
C GLY A 137 6.08 -7.59 11.78
N THR A 138 5.11 -7.34 10.91
CA THR A 138 4.15 -6.23 11.05
C THR A 138 3.26 -6.37 12.28
N ARG A 139 2.81 -7.59 12.61
CA ARG A 139 2.02 -7.83 13.83
C ARG A 139 2.84 -7.55 15.09
N HIS A 140 4.10 -7.99 15.13
CA HIS A 140 4.99 -7.69 16.25
C HIS A 140 5.33 -6.19 16.32
N ALA A 141 5.59 -5.57 15.17
CA ALA A 141 5.81 -4.13 15.05
C ALA A 141 4.64 -3.31 15.60
N LEU A 142 3.39 -3.74 15.41
CA LEU A 142 2.23 -3.06 15.98
C LEU A 142 2.28 -3.03 17.51
N ILE A 143 2.68 -4.13 18.16
CA ILE A 143 2.79 -4.21 19.63
C ILE A 143 3.80 -3.17 20.12
N LEU A 144 4.99 -3.16 19.51
CA LEU A 144 6.06 -2.21 19.83
C LEU A 144 5.68 -0.76 19.52
N ALA A 145 4.96 -0.51 18.42
CA ALA A 145 4.50 0.84 18.07
C ALA A 145 3.49 1.37 19.12
N LYS A 146 2.58 0.52 19.60
CA LYS A 146 1.64 0.88 20.67
C LYS A 146 2.36 1.13 21.99
N GLU A 147 3.42 0.38 22.29
CA GLU A 147 4.27 0.63 23.45
C GLU A 147 4.96 2.00 23.34
N ALA A 148 5.57 2.31 22.20
CA ALA A 148 6.21 3.60 21.98
C ALA A 148 5.23 4.78 22.10
N LEU A 149 4.03 4.64 21.51
CA LEU A 149 2.97 5.66 21.62
C LEU A 149 2.53 5.88 23.08
N ARG A 150 2.40 4.81 23.88
CA ARG A 150 2.08 4.94 25.31
C ARG A 150 3.20 5.62 26.09
N GLY A 151 4.46 5.35 25.75
CA GLY A 151 5.61 5.95 26.41
C GLY A 151 5.84 7.42 26.08
N ASN A 152 5.43 7.88 24.90
CA ASN A 152 5.45 9.31 24.53
C ASN A 152 4.29 9.67 23.58
N PRO A 153 3.10 10.00 24.10
CA PRO A 153 1.94 10.28 23.25
C PRO A 153 2.04 11.61 22.48
N LYS A 154 2.99 12.49 22.83
CA LYS A 154 3.15 13.80 22.16
C LYS A 154 3.99 13.74 20.89
N GLU A 155 4.59 12.58 20.58
CA GLU A 155 5.35 12.38 19.36
C GLU A 155 4.43 11.85 18.24
N GLY A 156 4.22 12.69 17.23
CA GLY A 156 3.32 12.38 16.11
C GLY A 156 3.75 11.16 15.31
N GLU A 157 5.06 10.90 15.19
CA GLU A 157 5.58 9.73 14.46
C GLU A 157 5.20 8.40 15.14
N TRP A 158 5.04 8.35 16.47
CA TRP A 158 4.62 7.10 17.14
C TRP A 158 3.16 6.78 16.82
N SER A 159 2.30 7.80 16.81
CA SER A 159 0.91 7.67 16.37
C SER A 159 0.85 7.25 14.90
N PHE A 160 1.70 7.85 14.06
CA PHE A 160 1.81 7.48 12.66
C PHE A 160 2.25 6.01 12.45
N LEU A 161 3.22 5.53 13.23
CA LEU A 161 3.67 4.13 13.15
C LEU A 161 2.54 3.15 13.48
N VAL A 162 1.75 3.41 14.53
CA VAL A 162 0.58 2.56 14.86
C VAL A 162 -0.42 2.54 13.70
N GLY A 163 -0.83 3.70 13.19
CA GLY A 163 -1.73 3.79 12.04
C GLY A 163 -1.21 3.06 10.81
N LYS A 164 0.09 3.21 10.50
CA LYS A 164 0.74 2.52 9.38
C LYS A 164 0.74 1.00 9.56
N MET A 165 0.96 0.48 10.77
CA MET A 165 0.93 -0.96 11.04
C MET A 165 -0.49 -1.53 10.91
N LEU A 166 -1.50 -0.85 11.45
CA LEU A 166 -2.91 -1.22 11.29
C LEU A 166 -3.29 -1.27 9.81
N ALA A 167 -2.94 -0.23 9.05
CA ALA A 167 -3.19 -0.17 7.62
C ALA A 167 -2.48 -1.29 6.82
N ARG A 168 -1.25 -1.65 7.20
CA ARG A 168 -0.50 -2.77 6.61
C ARG A 168 -1.17 -4.11 6.91
N ILE A 169 -1.54 -4.36 8.17
CA ILE A 169 -2.26 -5.59 8.57
C ILE A 169 -3.55 -5.74 7.77
N ARG A 170 -4.34 -4.67 7.69
CA ARG A 170 -5.57 -4.63 6.89
C ARG A 170 -5.34 -4.95 5.41
N GLN A 171 -4.22 -4.49 4.83
CA GLN A 171 -3.85 -4.85 3.45
C GLN A 171 -3.47 -6.32 3.31
N PHE A 172 -2.77 -6.91 4.28
CA PHE A 172 -2.44 -8.34 4.27
C PHE A 172 -3.68 -9.23 4.39
N THR A 173 -4.66 -8.83 5.20
CA THR A 173 -5.93 -9.57 5.38
C THR A 173 -6.98 -9.23 4.34
N CYS A 174 -6.67 -8.35 3.37
CA CYS A 174 -7.62 -7.85 2.38
C CYS A 174 -8.88 -7.18 2.96
N ASP A 175 -8.85 -6.75 4.22
CA ASP A 175 -9.99 -6.09 4.85
C ASP A 175 -10.17 -4.66 4.28
N HIS A 176 -11.41 -4.30 4.01
CA HIS A 176 -11.80 -3.01 3.43
C HIS A 176 -12.28 -2.01 4.48
N CYS A 177 -12.41 -2.41 5.74
CA CYS A 177 -12.88 -1.57 6.84
C CYS A 177 -11.70 -0.92 7.56
N VAL A 178 -11.58 0.40 7.44
CA VAL A 178 -10.70 1.19 8.31
C VAL A 178 -11.29 1.17 9.72
N THR A 179 -10.48 0.87 10.72
CA THR A 179 -10.89 0.93 12.13
C THR A 179 -10.83 2.36 12.66
N GLU A 180 -11.60 2.67 13.71
CA GLU A 180 -11.52 4.00 14.34
C GLU A 180 -10.11 4.24 14.93
N GLU A 181 -9.46 3.19 15.47
CA GLU A 181 -8.08 3.28 15.94
C GLU A 181 -7.11 3.67 14.81
N GLU A 182 -7.23 3.06 13.61
CA GLU A 182 -6.40 3.42 12.44
C GLU A 182 -6.60 4.90 12.07
N LEU A 183 -7.85 5.35 12.01
CA LEU A 183 -8.19 6.72 11.66
C LEU A 183 -7.66 7.73 12.69
N GLU A 184 -7.89 7.48 13.97
CA GLU A 184 -7.51 8.40 15.02
C GLU A 184 -6.00 8.52 15.16
N CYS A 185 -5.26 7.41 14.96
CA CYS A 185 -3.80 7.45 14.91
C CYS A 185 -3.28 8.39 13.82
N PHE A 186 -3.88 8.37 12.62
CA PHE A 186 -3.47 9.27 11.54
C PHE A 186 -3.91 10.72 11.76
N ARG A 187 -5.09 10.96 12.34
CA ARG A 187 -5.54 12.30 12.72
C ARG A 187 -4.59 12.93 13.74
N HIS A 188 -4.30 12.19 14.81
CA HIS A 188 -3.42 12.63 15.87
C HIS A 188 -2.00 12.89 15.36
N ALA A 189 -1.45 11.99 14.54
CA ALA A 189 -0.14 12.17 13.93
C ALA A 189 -0.07 13.45 13.07
N TYR A 190 -1.10 13.70 12.26
CA TYR A 190 -1.16 14.88 11.41
C TYR A 190 -1.40 16.18 12.21
N ALA A 191 -2.22 16.14 13.26
CA ALA A 191 -2.45 17.28 14.15
C ALA A 191 -1.15 17.74 14.85
N LEU A 192 -0.25 16.81 15.19
CA LEU A 192 1.01 17.12 15.86
C LEU A 192 2.11 17.60 14.89
N SER A 193 2.26 16.98 13.72
CA SER A 193 3.39 17.29 12.81
C SER A 193 3.05 18.23 11.66
N ASN A 194 1.78 18.27 11.25
CA ASN A 194 1.33 18.96 10.03
C ASN A 194 2.17 18.64 8.78
N SER A 195 2.72 17.42 8.69
CA SER A 195 3.66 17.02 7.62
C SER A 195 2.95 16.51 6.37
N ALA A 196 3.59 16.67 5.20
CA ALA A 196 3.09 16.16 3.93
C ALA A 196 2.87 14.63 3.95
N ALA A 197 3.76 13.89 4.63
CA ALA A 197 3.67 12.45 4.78
C ALA A 197 2.45 12.05 5.63
N HIS A 198 2.17 12.76 6.72
CA HIS A 198 0.99 12.45 7.55
C HIS A 198 -0.30 12.83 6.83
N ALA A 199 -0.32 13.96 6.12
CA ALA A 199 -1.46 14.40 5.31
C ALA A 199 -1.84 13.36 4.24
N VAL A 200 -0.87 12.84 3.47
CA VAL A 200 -1.18 11.88 2.38
C VAL A 200 -1.70 10.54 2.91
N PHE A 201 -1.23 10.08 4.07
CA PHE A 201 -1.76 8.85 4.68
C PHE A 201 -3.16 9.08 5.24
N LEU A 202 -3.41 10.19 5.93
CA LEU A 202 -4.75 10.55 6.40
C LEU A 202 -5.73 10.70 5.24
N ALA A 203 -5.30 11.31 4.12
CA ALA A 203 -6.09 11.43 2.89
C ALA A 203 -6.49 10.05 2.35
N GLN A 204 -5.56 9.11 2.28
CA GLN A 204 -5.82 7.74 1.84
C GLN A 204 -6.78 7.01 2.79
N THR A 205 -6.66 7.23 4.09
CA THR A 205 -7.55 6.64 5.10
C THR A 205 -8.99 7.13 4.91
N TYR A 206 -9.20 8.44 4.73
CA TYR A 206 -10.53 8.97 4.41
C TYR A 206 -11.09 8.45 3.09
N SER A 207 -10.25 8.35 2.04
CA SER A 207 -10.67 7.75 0.76
C SER A 207 -11.13 6.29 0.93
N HIS A 208 -10.40 5.50 1.74
CA HIS A 208 -10.75 4.12 2.03
C HIS A 208 -12.04 4.01 2.86
N ILE A 209 -12.27 4.89 3.84
CA ILE A 209 -13.54 4.95 4.58
C ILE A 209 -14.70 5.23 3.62
N GLY A 210 -14.61 6.29 2.81
CA GLY A 210 -15.66 6.64 1.85
C GLY A 210 -15.95 5.50 0.87
N LYS A 211 -14.90 4.84 0.37
CA LYS A 211 -15.02 3.66 -0.49
C LYS A 211 -15.66 2.48 0.24
N GLY A 212 -15.26 2.20 1.48
CA GLY A 212 -15.79 1.11 2.30
C GLY A 212 -17.27 1.28 2.59
N LEU A 213 -17.68 2.49 3.01
CA LEU A 213 -19.09 2.85 3.22
C LEU A 213 -19.91 2.65 1.94
N TYR A 214 -19.43 3.15 0.80
CA TYR A 214 -20.10 2.96 -0.49
C TYR A 214 -20.28 1.48 -0.85
N HIS A 215 -19.29 0.63 -0.55
CA HIS A 215 -19.37 -0.80 -0.85
C HIS A 215 -20.33 -1.57 0.06
N LYS A 216 -20.62 -1.06 1.26
CA LYS A 216 -21.58 -1.64 2.21
C LYS A 216 -23.04 -1.28 1.90
N LEU A 217 -23.29 -0.29 1.05
CA LEU A 217 -24.64 0.12 0.68
C LEU A 217 -25.45 -1.03 0.04
N PRO A 218 -26.76 -1.13 0.28
CA PRO A 218 -27.61 -2.15 -0.33
C PRO A 218 -27.59 -2.03 -1.86
N LEU A 219 -27.65 -3.16 -2.55
CA LEU A 219 -27.70 -3.20 -4.01
C LEU A 219 -29.14 -3.48 -4.47
N ALA A 220 -29.70 -2.62 -5.32
CA ALA A 220 -30.93 -2.91 -6.05
C ALA A 220 -30.80 -2.49 -7.50
N ASN A 221 -31.29 -3.33 -8.42
CA ASN A 221 -31.23 -3.09 -9.86
C ASN A 221 -29.82 -2.71 -10.36
N GLY A 222 -28.79 -3.30 -9.73
CA GLY A 222 -27.38 -3.06 -10.04
C GLY A 222 -26.79 -1.75 -9.55
N ARG A 223 -27.55 -0.95 -8.81
CA ARG A 223 -27.08 0.31 -8.23
C ARG A 223 -27.04 0.18 -6.72
N ARG A 224 -25.99 0.75 -6.13
CA ARG A 224 -25.95 0.94 -4.68
C ARG A 224 -27.02 1.99 -4.35
N ILE A 225 -28.03 1.60 -3.60
CA ILE A 225 -29.04 2.53 -3.09
C ILE A 225 -28.37 3.30 -1.96
N MET A 226 -28.50 4.61 -2.00
CA MET A 226 -27.90 5.52 -1.05
C MET A 226 -28.95 6.56 -0.66
N ASN A 227 -29.21 6.72 0.62
CA ASN A 227 -30.03 7.82 1.11
C ASN A 227 -29.20 9.12 1.19
N ASP A 228 -29.88 10.25 1.42
CA ASP A 228 -29.21 11.56 1.47
C ASP A 228 -28.14 11.66 2.55
N ASN A 229 -28.36 11.03 3.71
CA ASN A 229 -27.40 11.05 4.81
C ASN A 229 -26.12 10.26 4.46
N GLU A 230 -26.27 9.05 3.94
CA GLU A 230 -25.16 8.23 3.44
C GLU A 230 -24.37 8.96 2.35
N SER A 231 -25.09 9.63 1.43
CA SER A 231 -24.49 10.45 0.38
C SER A 231 -23.66 11.59 0.96
N ARG A 232 -24.19 12.34 1.93
CA ARG A 232 -23.48 13.44 2.59
C ARG A 232 -22.25 12.94 3.34
N ILE A 233 -22.34 11.84 4.08
CA ILE A 233 -21.22 11.25 4.83
C ILE A 233 -20.11 10.81 3.88
N ILE A 234 -20.45 10.03 2.84
CA ILE A 234 -19.48 9.53 1.85
C ILE A 234 -18.84 10.71 1.10
N LYS A 235 -19.63 11.71 0.70
CA LYS A 235 -19.13 12.93 0.06
C LYS A 235 -18.15 13.68 0.97
N GLY A 236 -18.48 13.88 2.24
CA GLY A 236 -17.62 14.56 3.21
C GLY A 236 -16.27 13.88 3.42
N TYR A 237 -16.22 12.54 3.42
CA TYR A 237 -14.94 11.82 3.47
C TYR A 237 -14.11 11.98 2.19
N ASN A 238 -14.74 11.94 1.02
CA ASN A 238 -14.04 12.13 -0.25
C ASN A 238 -13.52 13.57 -0.41
N GLU A 239 -14.27 14.56 0.08
CA GLU A 239 -13.86 15.97 0.11
C GLU A 239 -12.64 16.17 1.02
N LYS A 240 -12.68 15.67 2.26
CA LYS A 240 -11.52 15.71 3.18
C LYS A 240 -10.29 15.05 2.57
N SER A 241 -10.49 13.90 1.92
CA SER A 241 -9.43 13.17 1.22
C SER A 241 -8.82 14.01 0.09
N TYR A 242 -9.66 14.62 -0.75
CA TYR A 242 -9.21 15.47 -1.86
C TYR A 242 -8.41 16.68 -1.38
N SER A 243 -8.91 17.39 -0.37
CA SER A 243 -8.22 18.56 0.19
C SER A 243 -6.86 18.19 0.77
N LEU A 244 -6.78 17.10 1.53
CA LEU A 244 -5.50 16.64 2.10
C LEU A 244 -4.51 16.15 1.03
N PHE A 245 -4.97 15.59 -0.09
CA PHE A 245 -4.06 15.27 -1.20
C PHE A 245 -3.44 16.52 -1.82
N LYS A 246 -4.22 17.60 -1.99
CA LYS A 246 -3.67 18.88 -2.48
C LYS A 246 -2.67 19.46 -1.50
N GLU A 247 -3.04 19.52 -0.23
CA GLU A 247 -2.18 20.05 0.82
C GLU A 247 -0.88 19.26 0.96
N ALA A 248 -0.95 17.93 0.90
CA ALA A 248 0.22 17.07 0.92
C ALA A 248 1.16 17.37 -0.26
N LEU A 249 0.62 17.61 -1.46
CA LEU A 249 1.40 17.96 -2.64
C LEU A 249 2.06 19.34 -2.51
N GLU A 250 1.32 20.33 -2.00
CA GLU A 250 1.83 21.68 -1.74
C GLU A 250 2.99 21.65 -0.73
N LYS A 251 2.81 20.96 0.39
CA LYS A 251 3.86 20.80 1.43
C LYS A 251 5.05 19.96 0.96
N ASN A 252 4.82 18.98 0.07
CA ASN A 252 5.89 18.14 -0.46
C ASN A 252 6.84 18.92 -1.38
N ASP A 253 6.34 19.96 -2.06
CA ASP A 253 7.09 20.75 -3.04
C ASP A 253 7.84 19.86 -4.05
N ASN A 254 7.15 18.81 -4.51
CA ASN A 254 7.70 17.80 -5.42
C ASN A 254 8.97 17.08 -4.92
N LYS A 255 9.33 17.11 -3.63
CA LYS A 255 10.56 16.49 -3.10
C LYS A 255 10.45 14.96 -3.02
N CYS A 256 9.48 14.44 -2.28
CA CYS A 256 9.31 13.01 -2.05
C CYS A 256 8.47 12.33 -3.15
N VAL A 257 9.07 11.37 -3.86
CA VAL A 257 8.42 10.57 -4.92
C VAL A 257 7.25 9.73 -4.37
N HIS A 258 7.36 9.26 -3.13
CA HIS A 258 6.34 8.46 -2.47
C HIS A 258 5.03 9.22 -2.30
N ILE A 259 5.12 10.49 -1.88
CA ILE A 259 3.96 11.37 -1.68
C ILE A 259 3.28 11.66 -3.02
N ASN A 260 4.07 11.89 -4.07
CA ASN A 260 3.54 12.13 -5.42
C ASN A 260 2.75 10.92 -5.93
N PHE A 261 3.31 9.71 -5.89
CA PHE A 261 2.60 8.51 -6.37
C PHE A 261 1.34 8.19 -5.55
N ARG A 262 1.41 8.35 -4.23
CA ARG A 262 0.23 8.15 -3.36
C ARG A 262 -0.88 9.15 -3.66
N SER A 263 -0.52 10.41 -3.89
CA SER A 263 -1.45 11.48 -4.24
C SER A 263 -2.04 11.26 -5.63
N ALA A 264 -1.22 10.87 -6.62
CA ALA A 264 -1.70 10.54 -7.95
C ALA A 264 -2.72 9.38 -7.92
N ARG A 265 -2.42 8.32 -7.17
CA ARG A 265 -3.37 7.22 -6.94
C ARG A 265 -4.66 7.74 -6.31
N GLY A 266 -4.56 8.54 -5.26
CA GLY A 266 -5.70 9.15 -4.57
C GLY A 266 -6.61 9.95 -5.49
N LEU A 267 -6.05 10.97 -6.14
CA LEU A 267 -6.73 11.86 -7.08
C LEU A 267 -7.37 11.10 -8.25
N TYR A 268 -6.75 10.01 -8.70
CA TYR A 268 -7.32 9.19 -9.78
C TYR A 268 -8.51 8.33 -9.34
N PHE A 269 -8.49 7.78 -8.11
CA PHE A 269 -9.49 6.83 -7.63
C PHE A 269 -10.62 7.46 -6.81
N LEU A 270 -10.49 8.73 -6.42
CA LEU A 270 -11.60 9.49 -5.85
C LEU A 270 -12.80 9.53 -6.81
N PRO A 271 -14.04 9.56 -6.30
CA PRO A 271 -15.24 9.54 -7.13
C PRO A 271 -15.70 10.95 -7.54
N GLY A 272 -16.48 11.00 -8.63
CA GLY A 272 -17.25 12.18 -9.01
C GLY A 272 -16.37 13.42 -9.26
N GLU A 273 -16.74 14.53 -8.61
CA GLU A 273 -16.09 15.84 -8.73
C GLU A 273 -14.68 15.90 -8.11
N PHE A 274 -14.36 14.97 -7.20
CA PHE A 274 -13.05 14.91 -6.54
C PHE A 274 -12.00 14.17 -7.37
N LYS A 275 -12.40 13.59 -8.50
CA LYS A 275 -11.49 12.86 -9.38
C LYS A 275 -10.71 13.83 -10.27
N ASP A 276 -9.39 13.80 -10.17
CA ASP A 276 -8.49 14.63 -10.98
C ASP A 276 -7.55 13.75 -11.81
N ILE A 277 -8.03 13.33 -12.99
CA ILE A 277 -7.26 12.50 -13.92
C ILE A 277 -6.05 13.26 -14.49
N PRO A 278 -6.17 14.50 -15.00
CA PRO A 278 -5.04 15.22 -15.55
C PRO A 278 -3.90 15.37 -14.55
N LYS A 279 -4.21 15.79 -13.30
CA LYS A 279 -3.17 15.94 -12.28
C LYS A 279 -2.54 14.61 -11.88
N ALA A 280 -3.34 13.55 -11.77
CA ALA A 280 -2.81 12.22 -11.47
C ALA A 280 -1.85 11.70 -12.55
N LEU A 281 -2.15 11.92 -13.83
CA LEU A 281 -1.26 11.55 -14.93
C LEU A 281 0.04 12.37 -14.91
N GLU A 282 -0.07 13.70 -14.78
CA GLU A 282 1.08 14.60 -14.67
C GLU A 282 2.02 14.15 -13.54
N LEU A 283 1.48 13.85 -12.35
CA LEU A 283 2.26 13.38 -11.21
C LEU A 283 2.95 12.04 -11.50
N VAL A 284 2.24 11.07 -12.10
CA VAL A 284 2.82 9.75 -12.39
C VAL A 284 3.94 9.84 -13.43
N GLU A 285 3.71 10.59 -14.52
CA GLU A 285 4.68 10.75 -15.61
C GLU A 285 5.94 11.46 -15.08
N ASN A 286 5.80 12.64 -14.48
CA ASN A 286 6.94 13.41 -13.95
C ASN A 286 7.70 12.67 -12.83
N THR A 287 7.00 11.90 -11.99
CA THR A 287 7.65 11.18 -10.89
C THR A 287 8.38 9.93 -11.39
N LEU A 288 7.86 9.23 -12.41
CA LEU A 288 8.55 8.10 -13.03
C LEU A 288 9.76 8.53 -13.87
N GLU A 289 9.81 9.75 -14.39
CA GLU A 289 11.04 10.29 -14.99
C GLU A 289 12.19 10.37 -13.98
N ARG A 290 11.87 10.69 -12.71
CA ARG A 290 12.86 10.78 -11.62
C ARG A 290 13.17 9.44 -10.95
N ALA A 291 12.21 8.52 -10.97
CA ALA A 291 12.31 7.21 -10.33
C ALA A 291 11.73 6.10 -11.23
N PRO A 292 12.37 5.78 -12.36
CA PRO A 292 11.81 4.90 -13.40
C PRO A 292 11.59 3.45 -12.94
N THR A 293 12.39 2.99 -11.97
CA THR A 293 12.33 1.65 -11.38
C THR A 293 11.33 1.53 -10.22
N ASN A 294 10.68 2.62 -9.82
CA ASN A 294 9.82 2.62 -8.64
C ASN A 294 8.64 1.66 -8.81
N VAL A 295 8.63 0.58 -8.01
CA VAL A 295 7.65 -0.51 -8.10
C VAL A 295 6.22 -0.02 -7.86
N TYR A 296 6.02 0.81 -6.83
CA TYR A 296 4.70 1.35 -6.51
C TYR A 296 4.19 2.30 -7.59
N GLY A 297 5.04 3.21 -8.07
CA GLY A 297 4.73 4.15 -9.13
C GLY A 297 4.35 3.46 -10.43
N ASN A 298 5.11 2.43 -10.83
CA ASN A 298 4.79 1.60 -11.98
C ASN A 298 3.47 0.84 -11.80
N SER A 299 3.17 0.32 -10.61
CA SER A 299 1.89 -0.32 -10.31
C SER A 299 0.69 0.64 -10.42
N VAL A 300 0.86 1.89 -9.93
CA VAL A 300 -0.13 2.96 -10.07
C VAL A 300 -0.33 3.31 -11.55
N ALA A 301 0.76 3.55 -12.28
CA ALA A 301 0.74 3.87 -13.72
C ALA A 301 0.02 2.79 -14.52
N ALA A 302 0.36 1.52 -14.30
CA ALA A 302 -0.27 0.38 -14.94
C ALA A 302 -1.80 0.42 -14.77
N THR A 303 -2.28 0.69 -13.56
CA THR A 303 -3.72 0.72 -13.28
C THR A 303 -4.41 1.92 -13.93
N ILE A 304 -3.78 3.10 -13.93
CA ILE A 304 -4.31 4.30 -14.57
C ILE A 304 -4.40 4.08 -16.08
N TYR A 305 -3.30 3.69 -16.72
CA TYR A 305 -3.26 3.47 -18.17
C TYR A 305 -4.20 2.37 -18.63
N PHE A 306 -4.32 1.29 -17.86
CA PHE A 306 -5.27 0.23 -18.18
C PHE A 306 -6.71 0.74 -18.19
N THR A 307 -7.09 1.52 -17.18
CA THR A 307 -8.43 2.10 -17.08
C THR A 307 -8.70 3.13 -18.20
N LEU A 308 -7.66 3.83 -18.64
CA LEU A 308 -7.70 4.75 -19.80
C LEU A 308 -7.61 4.03 -21.15
N LYS A 309 -7.57 2.69 -21.16
CA LYS A 309 -7.45 1.84 -22.36
C LYS A 309 -6.17 2.10 -23.17
N GLN A 310 -5.10 2.53 -22.50
CA GLN A 310 -3.76 2.64 -23.08
C GLN A 310 -2.98 1.37 -22.75
N PHE A 311 -3.36 0.26 -23.39
CA PHE A 311 -2.95 -1.09 -22.97
C PHE A 311 -1.44 -1.33 -23.07
N ASP A 312 -0.76 -0.82 -24.09
CA ASP A 312 0.69 -0.99 -24.23
C ASP A 312 1.47 -0.35 -23.08
N LYS A 313 1.10 0.90 -22.73
CA LYS A 313 1.65 1.58 -21.55
C LYS A 313 1.30 0.82 -20.27
N ALA A 314 0.07 0.32 -20.16
CA ALA A 314 -0.37 -0.41 -18.98
C ALA A 314 0.48 -1.69 -18.76
N PHE A 315 0.72 -2.48 -19.80
CA PHE A 315 1.59 -3.66 -19.73
C PHE A 315 3.04 -3.27 -19.44
N LYS A 316 3.60 -2.26 -20.12
CA LYS A 316 4.97 -1.77 -19.85
C LYS A 316 5.19 -1.54 -18.36
N HIS A 317 4.31 -0.76 -17.74
CA HIS A 317 4.42 -0.44 -16.32
C HIS A 317 4.07 -1.62 -15.41
N ALA A 318 3.14 -2.49 -15.80
CA ALA A 318 2.82 -3.68 -15.01
C ALA A 318 4.01 -4.66 -14.97
N TYR A 319 4.67 -4.90 -16.10
CA TYR A 319 5.88 -5.74 -16.15
C TYR A 319 7.05 -5.11 -15.39
N ALA A 320 7.23 -3.79 -15.45
CA ALA A 320 8.24 -3.11 -14.63
C ALA A 320 7.99 -3.28 -13.12
N ALA A 321 6.74 -3.13 -12.67
CA ALA A 321 6.39 -3.37 -11.27
C ALA A 321 6.50 -4.86 -10.88
N GLU A 322 6.20 -5.77 -11.79
CA GLU A 322 6.31 -7.21 -11.56
C GLU A 322 7.77 -7.67 -11.45
N ALA A 323 8.66 -7.07 -12.24
CA ALA A 323 10.11 -7.32 -12.18
C ALA A 323 10.69 -6.92 -10.82
N GLY A 324 10.23 -5.81 -10.22
CA GLY A 324 10.56 -5.43 -8.84
C GLY A 324 9.65 -6.09 -7.79
N GLY A 325 9.36 -7.38 -7.94
CA GLY A 325 8.72 -8.18 -6.88
C GLY A 325 7.26 -7.86 -6.54
N SER A 326 6.51 -7.07 -7.33
CA SER A 326 5.11 -6.75 -7.00
C SER A 326 4.14 -7.90 -7.30
N TYR A 327 3.67 -8.61 -6.26
CA TYR A 327 2.59 -9.60 -6.36
C TYR A 327 1.33 -9.04 -7.06
N GLY A 328 0.93 -7.83 -6.65
CA GLY A 328 -0.24 -7.16 -7.22
C GLY A 328 -0.11 -6.90 -8.72
N ALA A 329 1.12 -6.66 -9.22
CA ALA A 329 1.39 -6.50 -10.64
C ALA A 329 1.30 -7.83 -11.40
N SER A 330 1.79 -8.95 -10.83
CA SER A 330 1.63 -10.28 -11.44
C SER A 330 0.16 -10.63 -11.64
N ILE A 331 -0.67 -10.43 -10.61
CA ILE A 331 -2.12 -10.65 -10.71
C ILE A 331 -2.77 -9.66 -11.69
N LYS A 332 -2.29 -8.41 -11.76
CA LYS A 332 -2.75 -7.43 -12.74
C LYS A 332 -2.49 -7.90 -14.17
N ILE A 333 -1.28 -8.35 -14.48
CA ILE A 333 -0.90 -8.84 -15.81
C ILE A 333 -1.85 -9.96 -16.24
N PHE A 334 -2.08 -10.93 -15.35
CA PHE A 334 -3.05 -12.00 -15.59
C PHE A 334 -4.46 -11.44 -15.89
N GLN A 335 -4.98 -10.54 -15.04
CA GLN A 335 -6.30 -9.92 -15.25
C GLN A 335 -6.39 -9.19 -16.59
N MET A 336 -5.36 -8.41 -16.96
CA MET A 336 -5.31 -7.68 -18.23
C MET A 336 -5.28 -8.63 -19.43
N LYS A 337 -4.49 -9.72 -19.37
CA LYS A 337 -4.46 -10.76 -20.42
C LYS A 337 -5.84 -11.40 -20.61
N VAL A 338 -6.54 -11.71 -19.52
CA VAL A 338 -7.92 -12.24 -19.57
C VAL A 338 -8.89 -11.23 -20.18
N GLU A 339 -8.86 -9.96 -19.76
CA GLU A 339 -9.77 -8.93 -20.28
C GLU A 339 -9.57 -8.66 -21.77
N LEU A 340 -8.31 -8.69 -22.24
CA LEU A 340 -7.96 -8.46 -23.62
C LEU A 340 -8.02 -9.72 -24.49
N LYS A 341 -8.46 -10.85 -23.93
CA LYS A 341 -8.55 -12.15 -24.61
C LYS A 341 -7.23 -12.55 -25.31
N GLN A 342 -6.09 -12.21 -24.70
CA GLN A 342 -4.81 -12.71 -25.19
C GLN A 342 -4.75 -14.23 -24.98
N ASP A 343 -4.06 -14.93 -25.87
CA ASP A 343 -3.76 -16.34 -25.67
C ASP A 343 -2.58 -16.50 -24.68
N PHE A 344 -2.73 -17.40 -23.73
CA PHE A 344 -1.70 -17.71 -22.73
C PHE A 344 -2.04 -18.99 -21.95
N GLU A 345 -0.99 -19.65 -21.47
CA GLU A 345 -1.10 -20.81 -20.61
C GLU A 345 -1.38 -20.38 -19.16
N VAL A 346 -2.63 -20.55 -18.74
CA VAL A 346 -3.10 -20.12 -17.41
C VAL A 346 -2.31 -20.78 -16.28
N ASP A 347 -2.05 -22.09 -16.37
CA ASP A 347 -1.37 -22.81 -15.29
C ASP A 347 0.09 -22.38 -15.19
N LYS A 348 0.76 -22.13 -16.33
CA LYS A 348 2.12 -21.58 -16.37
C LYS A 348 2.22 -20.23 -15.68
N ILE A 349 1.26 -19.32 -15.91
CA ILE A 349 1.21 -18.02 -15.20
C ILE A 349 1.12 -18.23 -13.69
N PHE A 350 0.23 -19.11 -13.22
CA PHE A 350 0.10 -19.35 -11.79
C PHE A 350 1.34 -20.04 -11.19
N GLU A 351 1.98 -20.96 -11.91
CA GLU A 351 3.24 -21.58 -11.51
C GLU A 351 4.37 -20.55 -11.37
N GLU A 352 4.49 -19.62 -12.32
CA GLU A 352 5.45 -18.51 -12.24
C GLU A 352 5.16 -17.62 -11.04
N ILE A 353 3.89 -17.32 -10.75
CA ILE A 353 3.50 -16.53 -9.57
C ILE A 353 3.85 -17.27 -8.27
N PHE A 354 3.59 -18.57 -8.18
CA PHE A 354 3.97 -19.37 -7.00
C PHE A 354 5.48 -19.41 -6.77
N LYS A 355 6.26 -19.43 -7.85
CA LYS A 355 7.73 -19.41 -7.78
C LYS A 355 8.26 -18.04 -7.34
N LYS A 356 7.73 -16.96 -7.92
CA LYS A 356 8.15 -15.58 -7.60
C LYS A 356 7.74 -15.14 -6.20
N HIS A 357 6.59 -15.61 -5.70
CA HIS A 357 6.01 -15.17 -4.43
C HIS A 357 5.82 -16.37 -3.47
N PRO A 358 6.90 -16.82 -2.79
CA PRO A 358 6.91 -18.07 -2.04
C PRO A 358 6.13 -18.01 -0.72
N GLU A 359 5.77 -16.82 -0.22
CA GLU A 359 5.05 -16.66 1.04
C GLU A 359 3.65 -17.31 1.00
N VAL A 360 3.31 -18.03 2.08
CA VAL A 360 2.04 -18.79 2.20
C VAL A 360 0.82 -17.93 1.88
N MET A 361 0.77 -16.69 2.38
CA MET A 361 -0.31 -15.74 2.09
C MET A 361 -0.48 -15.51 0.58
N TYR A 362 0.60 -15.24 -0.16
CA TYR A 362 0.52 -15.02 -1.61
C TYR A 362 0.18 -16.30 -2.35
N LYS A 363 0.62 -17.47 -1.87
CA LYS A 363 0.19 -18.77 -2.42
C LYS A 363 -1.31 -18.98 -2.25
N ILE A 364 -1.86 -18.70 -1.07
CA ILE A 364 -3.32 -18.77 -0.83
C ILE A 364 -4.05 -17.79 -1.75
N GLN A 365 -3.63 -16.52 -1.82
CA GLN A 365 -4.24 -15.52 -2.70
C GLN A 365 -4.15 -15.90 -4.18
N THR A 366 -3.07 -16.55 -4.61
CA THR A 366 -2.92 -17.06 -5.98
C THR A 366 -3.92 -18.18 -6.26
N CYS A 367 -4.09 -19.10 -5.31
CA CYS A 367 -5.13 -20.13 -5.39
C CYS A 367 -6.54 -19.52 -5.48
N LEU A 368 -6.84 -18.48 -4.70
CA LEU A 368 -8.11 -17.75 -4.75
C LEU A 368 -8.36 -17.08 -6.10
N ASN A 369 -7.35 -16.38 -6.65
CA ASN A 369 -7.44 -15.79 -7.98
C ASN A 369 -7.66 -16.86 -9.08
N ALA A 370 -7.00 -18.02 -8.97
CA ALA A 370 -7.18 -19.14 -9.89
C ALA A 370 -8.59 -19.74 -9.78
N MET A 371 -9.09 -19.98 -8.56
CA MET A 371 -10.47 -20.43 -8.32
C MET A 371 -11.48 -19.46 -8.93
N VAL A 372 -11.32 -18.16 -8.68
CA VAL A 372 -12.15 -17.09 -9.26
C VAL A 372 -12.16 -17.16 -10.78
N TYR A 373 -11.00 -17.30 -11.41
CA TYR A 373 -10.92 -17.41 -12.86
C TYR A 373 -11.65 -18.65 -13.40
N PHE A 374 -11.38 -19.83 -12.82
CA PHE A 374 -11.97 -21.06 -13.32
C PHE A 374 -13.48 -21.13 -13.07
N ILE A 375 -13.98 -20.59 -11.96
CA ILE A 375 -15.42 -20.51 -11.68
C ILE A 375 -16.09 -19.46 -12.57
N PHE A 376 -15.65 -18.21 -12.55
CA PHE A 376 -16.40 -17.09 -13.14
C PHE A 376 -16.11 -16.86 -14.62
N LYS A 377 -14.96 -17.31 -15.15
CA LYS A 377 -14.61 -17.11 -16.58
C LYS A 377 -14.62 -18.37 -17.40
N LYS A 378 -14.09 -19.48 -16.87
CA LYS A 378 -14.03 -20.75 -17.61
C LYS A 378 -15.18 -21.70 -17.30
N ARG A 379 -15.99 -21.42 -16.27
CA ARG A 379 -17.06 -22.31 -15.75
C ARG A 379 -16.59 -23.76 -15.58
N ASN A 380 -15.39 -23.92 -15.01
CA ASN A 380 -14.72 -25.22 -14.83
C ASN A 380 -14.45 -25.48 -13.34
N ILE A 381 -15.40 -26.13 -12.68
CA ILE A 381 -15.30 -26.47 -11.25
C ILE A 381 -14.13 -27.42 -10.96
N PHE A 382 -13.85 -28.41 -11.82
CA PHE A 382 -12.80 -29.38 -11.56
C PHE A 382 -11.40 -28.76 -11.54
N ARG A 383 -11.14 -27.78 -12.41
CA ARG A 383 -9.90 -27.01 -12.35
C ARG A 383 -9.87 -26.09 -11.13
N ALA A 384 -10.97 -25.43 -10.78
CA ALA A 384 -11.04 -24.64 -9.54
C ALA A 384 -10.73 -25.50 -8.31
N LEU A 385 -11.24 -26.74 -8.24
CA LEU A 385 -10.98 -27.67 -7.14
C LEU A 385 -9.50 -28.02 -6.96
N ASN A 386 -8.69 -28.04 -8.02
CA ASN A 386 -7.23 -28.21 -7.85
C ASN A 386 -6.63 -27.11 -6.97
N TYR A 387 -7.07 -25.87 -7.18
CA TYR A 387 -6.59 -24.73 -6.42
C TYR A 387 -7.25 -24.62 -5.04
N PHE A 388 -8.49 -25.08 -4.89
CA PHE A 388 -9.14 -25.23 -3.59
C PHE A 388 -8.35 -26.18 -2.69
N PHE A 389 -8.02 -27.38 -3.17
CA PHE A 389 -7.22 -28.34 -2.39
C PHE A 389 -5.83 -27.81 -2.07
N LYS A 390 -5.17 -27.12 -3.01
CA LYS A 390 -3.89 -26.45 -2.75
C LYS A 390 -4.01 -25.42 -1.62
N ALA A 391 -5.04 -24.57 -1.63
CA ALA A 391 -5.28 -23.60 -0.56
C ALA A 391 -5.57 -24.28 0.80
N ALA A 392 -6.41 -25.31 0.81
CA ALA A 392 -6.75 -26.05 2.02
C ALA A 392 -5.53 -26.79 2.62
N ASN A 393 -4.59 -27.24 1.79
CA ASN A 393 -3.33 -27.87 2.21
C ASN A 393 -2.29 -26.85 2.71
N LEU A 394 -2.49 -25.56 2.42
CA LEU A 394 -1.72 -24.46 2.99
C LEU A 394 -2.36 -23.93 4.29
N ASP A 395 -3.29 -24.70 4.87
CA ASP A 395 -4.06 -24.36 6.07
C ASP A 395 -4.78 -23.02 6.00
N ALA A 396 -5.27 -22.66 4.81
CA ALA A 396 -6.17 -21.52 4.63
C ALA A 396 -7.38 -21.66 5.57
N THR A 397 -7.64 -20.61 6.34
CA THR A 397 -8.80 -20.49 7.23
C THR A 397 -10.02 -20.03 6.44
N LEU A 398 -11.21 -20.11 7.05
CA LEU A 398 -12.43 -19.62 6.40
C LEU A 398 -12.35 -18.12 6.07
N ASP A 399 -11.69 -17.32 6.91
CA ASP A 399 -11.53 -15.88 6.69
C ASP A 399 -10.68 -15.58 5.46
N ASP A 400 -9.68 -16.43 5.16
CA ASP A 400 -8.87 -16.29 3.94
C ASP A 400 -9.69 -16.44 2.66
N PHE A 401 -10.77 -17.23 2.69
CA PHE A 401 -11.67 -17.40 1.55
C PHE A 401 -12.62 -16.22 1.33
N TYR A 402 -12.69 -15.27 2.26
CA TYR A 402 -13.44 -14.04 2.07
C TYR A 402 -12.63 -13.06 1.20
N PHE A 403 -12.86 -13.13 -0.12
CA PHE A 403 -11.95 -12.58 -1.12
C PHE A 403 -12.65 -11.67 -2.12
N TYR A 404 -11.96 -10.63 -2.58
CA TYR A 404 -12.47 -9.73 -3.63
C TYR A 404 -12.44 -10.41 -5.00
N VAL A 405 -13.62 -10.66 -5.57
CA VAL A 405 -13.77 -11.30 -6.86
C VAL A 405 -13.82 -10.25 -7.97
N TYR A 406 -12.73 -10.14 -8.72
CA TYR A 406 -12.52 -9.10 -9.74
C TYR A 406 -13.68 -8.99 -10.75
N TRP A 407 -14.25 -10.12 -11.17
CA TRP A 407 -15.27 -10.17 -12.23
C TRP A 407 -16.66 -9.73 -11.79
N ILE A 408 -16.97 -9.87 -10.50
CA ILE A 408 -18.24 -9.40 -9.93
C ILE A 408 -18.10 -8.10 -9.14
N LYS A 409 -16.85 -7.66 -8.91
CA LYS A 409 -16.48 -6.42 -8.22
C LYS A 409 -16.97 -6.36 -6.77
N GLU A 410 -16.90 -7.50 -6.09
CA GLU A 410 -17.43 -7.67 -4.75
C GLU A 410 -16.58 -8.65 -3.95
N THR A 411 -16.49 -8.42 -2.63
CA THR A 411 -15.89 -9.38 -1.70
C THR A 411 -16.94 -10.41 -1.33
N THR A 412 -16.61 -11.68 -1.55
CA THR A 412 -17.53 -12.80 -1.32
C THR A 412 -16.77 -13.97 -0.71
N ASP A 413 -17.51 -14.85 -0.06
CA ASP A 413 -17.01 -16.11 0.47
C ASP A 413 -16.80 -17.11 -0.67
N MET A 414 -15.55 -17.29 -1.07
CA MET A 414 -15.18 -18.24 -2.11
C MET A 414 -15.32 -19.69 -1.67
N CYS A 415 -15.24 -19.99 -0.37
CA CYS A 415 -15.45 -21.34 0.14
C CYS A 415 -16.91 -21.75 -0.03
N PHE A 416 -17.84 -20.83 0.27
CA PHE A 416 -19.27 -21.04 0.01
C PHE A 416 -19.59 -21.18 -1.48
N ILE A 417 -18.98 -20.37 -2.36
CA ILE A 417 -19.18 -20.52 -3.81
C ILE A 417 -18.72 -21.90 -4.28
N ILE A 418 -17.55 -22.37 -3.83
CA ILE A 418 -17.06 -23.71 -4.14
C ILE A 418 -18.03 -24.78 -3.61
N TYR A 419 -18.44 -24.69 -2.35
CA TYR A 419 -19.41 -25.60 -1.76
C TYR A 419 -20.71 -25.69 -2.58
N ASN A 420 -21.26 -24.54 -2.95
CA ASN A 420 -22.48 -24.45 -3.75
C ASN A 420 -22.31 -25.11 -5.13
N GLU A 421 -21.22 -24.77 -5.84
CA GLU A 421 -20.95 -25.37 -7.16
C GLU A 421 -20.67 -26.87 -7.07
N VAL A 422 -20.01 -27.36 -6.01
CA VAL A 422 -19.77 -28.80 -5.78
C VAL A 422 -21.08 -29.54 -5.52
N LYS A 423 -21.96 -29.01 -4.65
CA LYS A 423 -23.28 -29.60 -4.40
C LYS A 423 -24.12 -29.64 -5.66
N CYS A 424 -24.28 -28.50 -6.35
CA CYS A 424 -25.03 -28.44 -7.59
C CYS A 424 -24.46 -29.35 -8.68
N ALA A 425 -23.13 -29.53 -8.76
CA ALA A 425 -22.53 -30.45 -9.73
C ALA A 425 -22.77 -31.92 -9.40
N GLY A 426 -22.76 -32.28 -8.11
CA GLY A 426 -23.10 -33.62 -7.63
C GLY A 426 -24.56 -33.98 -7.86
N ASP A 427 -25.47 -33.09 -7.47
CA ASP A 427 -26.92 -33.34 -7.51
C ASP A 427 -27.48 -33.38 -8.93
N ASN A 428 -26.95 -32.55 -9.84
CA ASN A 428 -27.37 -32.52 -11.24
C ASN A 428 -26.70 -33.59 -12.12
N GLY A 429 -25.86 -34.47 -11.54
CA GLY A 429 -25.16 -35.50 -12.31
C GLY A 429 -24.26 -34.95 -13.42
N ILE A 430 -23.71 -33.74 -13.25
CA ILE A 430 -22.93 -33.02 -14.28
C ILE A 430 -21.70 -33.84 -14.73
N SER A 431 -21.19 -34.70 -13.86
CA SER A 431 -20.08 -35.61 -14.16
C SER A 431 -20.54 -37.06 -14.21
N LYS A 432 -20.29 -37.72 -15.35
CA LYS A 432 -20.36 -39.18 -15.50
C LYS A 432 -19.02 -39.88 -15.27
N ASP A 433 -17.94 -39.13 -15.11
CA ASP A 433 -16.58 -39.66 -14.86
C ASP A 433 -16.37 -39.95 -13.37
N ILE A 434 -15.96 -41.18 -13.06
CA ILE A 434 -15.66 -41.66 -11.70
C ILE A 434 -14.59 -40.79 -11.04
N LYS A 435 -13.57 -40.34 -11.78
CA LYS A 435 -12.50 -39.49 -11.20
C LYS A 435 -13.03 -38.13 -10.77
N GLN A 436 -13.89 -37.53 -11.58
CA GLN A 436 -14.55 -36.27 -11.28
C GLN A 436 -15.54 -36.40 -10.12
N LEU A 437 -16.33 -37.48 -10.06
CA LEU A 437 -17.23 -37.78 -8.93
C LEU A 437 -16.45 -37.95 -7.62
N LYS A 438 -15.34 -38.70 -7.65
CA LYS A 438 -14.44 -38.84 -6.50
C LYS A 438 -13.94 -37.47 -6.03
N LYS A 439 -13.53 -36.61 -6.97
CA LYS A 439 -13.03 -35.27 -6.65
C LYS A 439 -14.08 -34.37 -5.99
N LEU A 440 -15.34 -34.43 -6.43
CA LEU A 440 -16.45 -33.71 -5.80
C LEU A 440 -16.68 -34.21 -4.36
N ARG A 441 -16.63 -35.53 -4.15
CA ARG A 441 -16.74 -36.14 -2.82
C ARG A 441 -15.59 -35.72 -1.90
N ASP A 442 -14.36 -35.77 -2.39
CA ASP A 442 -13.17 -35.35 -1.63
C ASP A 442 -13.27 -33.87 -1.24
N ALA A 443 -13.73 -33.01 -2.16
CA ALA A 443 -13.97 -31.60 -1.88
C ALA A 443 -15.03 -31.41 -0.79
N MET A 444 -16.14 -32.17 -0.86
CA MET A 444 -17.18 -32.14 0.16
C MET A 444 -16.64 -32.54 1.53
N THR A 445 -15.85 -33.62 1.59
CA THR A 445 -15.20 -34.06 2.84
C THR A 445 -14.33 -32.95 3.43
N VAL A 446 -13.46 -32.35 2.61
CA VAL A 446 -12.58 -31.25 3.07
C VAL A 446 -13.41 -30.07 3.59
N ILE A 447 -14.48 -29.69 2.88
CA ILE A 447 -15.35 -28.57 3.29
C ILE A 447 -16.06 -28.88 4.61
N CYS A 448 -16.68 -30.06 4.74
CA CYS A 448 -17.39 -30.45 5.96
C CYS A 448 -16.45 -30.55 7.17
N THR A 449 -15.22 -31.03 6.98
CA THR A 449 -14.25 -31.21 8.07
C THR A 449 -13.53 -29.91 8.45
N LYS A 450 -13.01 -29.16 7.48
CA LYS A 450 -12.22 -27.95 7.75
C LYS A 450 -13.08 -26.68 7.87
N TYR A 451 -14.23 -26.62 7.20
CA TYR A 451 -15.05 -25.41 7.07
C TYR A 451 -16.54 -25.68 7.36
N PRO A 452 -16.90 -26.32 8.49
CA PRO A 452 -18.26 -26.82 8.74
C PRO A 452 -19.34 -25.73 8.64
N LYS A 453 -19.05 -24.50 9.10
CA LYS A 453 -19.95 -23.34 9.06
C LYS A 453 -20.47 -23.00 7.66
N VAL A 454 -19.75 -23.38 6.61
CA VAL A 454 -20.17 -23.14 5.22
C VAL A 454 -21.38 -24.00 4.86
N THR A 455 -21.51 -25.19 5.46
CA THR A 455 -22.56 -26.16 5.15
C THR A 455 -23.93 -25.81 5.73
N GLU A 456 -23.96 -24.87 6.69
CA GLU A 456 -25.19 -24.33 7.29
C GLU A 456 -25.92 -23.35 6.36
N ARG A 457 -25.26 -22.88 5.29
CA ARG A 457 -25.83 -21.87 4.38
C ARG A 457 -26.73 -22.50 3.34
N LYS A 458 -27.84 -21.81 3.06
CA LYS A 458 -28.80 -22.22 2.02
C LYS A 458 -28.15 -22.20 0.64
N LEU A 459 -28.25 -23.30 -0.09
CA LEU A 459 -27.79 -23.43 -1.46
C LEU A 459 -28.61 -22.54 -2.40
N GLU A 460 -27.94 -21.99 -3.41
CA GLU A 460 -28.53 -21.17 -4.46
C GLU A 460 -28.17 -21.77 -5.83
N PRO A 461 -29.12 -22.44 -6.50
CA PRO A 461 -28.91 -22.94 -7.85
C PRO A 461 -28.50 -21.79 -8.78
N ARG A 462 -27.45 -22.01 -9.59
CA ARG A 462 -26.91 -21.00 -10.52
C ARG A 462 -26.38 -19.73 -9.85
N LEU A 463 -25.95 -19.81 -8.59
CA LEU A 463 -25.34 -18.70 -7.84
C LEU A 463 -24.34 -17.88 -8.67
N VAL A 464 -23.41 -18.55 -9.36
CA VAL A 464 -22.39 -17.84 -10.17
C VAL A 464 -23.00 -17.02 -11.31
N ASP A 465 -24.05 -17.51 -11.97
CA ASP A 465 -24.75 -16.77 -13.02
C ASP A 465 -25.45 -15.54 -12.43
N ILE A 466 -26.12 -15.71 -11.28
CA ILE A 466 -26.79 -14.63 -10.55
C ILE A 466 -25.78 -13.52 -10.18
N LEU A 467 -24.62 -13.91 -9.65
CA LEU A 467 -23.55 -12.97 -9.31
C LEU A 467 -22.99 -12.26 -10.54
N LEU A 468 -22.82 -12.97 -11.67
CA LEU A 468 -22.37 -12.38 -12.93
C LEU A 468 -23.40 -11.38 -13.49
N GLU A 469 -24.68 -11.71 -13.53
CA GLU A 469 -25.73 -10.81 -14.01
C GLU A 469 -25.84 -9.55 -13.12
N ARG A 470 -25.79 -9.75 -11.80
CA ARG A 470 -25.73 -8.66 -10.82
C ARG A 470 -24.54 -7.73 -11.07
N SER A 471 -23.42 -8.27 -11.54
CA SER A 471 -22.23 -7.46 -11.84
C SER A 471 -22.31 -6.65 -13.13
N LYS A 472 -23.08 -7.10 -14.12
CA LYS A 472 -23.26 -6.36 -15.39
C LYS A 472 -24.02 -5.05 -15.17
N THR A 473 -24.89 -5.02 -14.17
CA THR A 473 -25.71 -3.87 -13.82
C THR A 473 -24.96 -2.86 -12.92
N LEU A 474 -23.85 -3.28 -12.27
CA LEU A 474 -22.92 -2.47 -11.46
C LEU A 474 -22.08 -1.44 -12.25
N ARG A 475 -22.48 -1.02 -13.47
CA ARG A 475 -21.75 0.02 -14.22
C ARG A 475 -21.77 1.34 -13.44
N ARG A 476 -20.66 1.62 -12.74
CA ARG A 476 -20.29 2.95 -12.23
C ARG A 476 -20.52 3.98 -13.32
N ASN A 477 -21.05 5.14 -12.94
CA ASN A 477 -21.06 6.38 -13.71
C ASN A 477 -19.64 6.64 -14.25
N GLN A 478 -19.31 6.09 -15.43
CA GLN A 478 -18.21 6.59 -16.23
C GLN A 478 -18.75 7.85 -16.90
N PRO A 479 -18.13 9.02 -16.69
CA PRO A 479 -18.36 10.12 -17.59
C PRO A 479 -17.98 9.61 -18.99
N LYS A 480 -18.94 9.54 -19.90
CA LYS A 480 -18.67 9.40 -21.34
C LYS A 480 -18.02 10.69 -21.82
N LYS A 481 -16.78 10.96 -21.43
CA LYS A 481 -15.93 11.93 -22.13
C LYS A 481 -14.74 11.16 -22.64
N GLN A 482 -14.81 10.83 -23.94
CA GLN A 482 -13.64 10.42 -24.69
C GLN A 482 -12.54 11.45 -24.43
N PHE A 483 -11.45 11.00 -23.82
CA PHE A 483 -10.27 11.82 -23.64
C PHE A 483 -9.74 12.13 -25.04
N ASN A 484 -9.91 13.38 -25.46
CA ASN A 484 -9.57 13.80 -26.81
C ASN A 484 -8.04 13.86 -26.91
N LYS A 485 -7.44 12.97 -27.72
CA LYS A 485 -5.98 12.72 -27.80
C LYS A 485 -5.13 13.90 -28.29
N ASN A 486 -5.73 15.05 -28.64
CA ASN A 486 -5.06 16.08 -29.44
C ASN A 486 -4.71 17.41 -28.73
N LYS A 487 -4.85 17.53 -27.40
CA LYS A 487 -4.22 18.66 -26.70
C LYS A 487 -2.81 18.30 -26.26
N ARG A 488 -1.86 18.35 -27.21
CA ARG A 488 -0.44 18.51 -26.88
C ARG A 488 -0.31 19.77 -26.02
N TYR A 489 0.08 19.59 -24.77
CA TYR A 489 0.56 20.68 -23.94
C TYR A 489 1.91 21.12 -24.53
N THR A 490 1.90 22.21 -25.28
CA THR A 490 3.13 22.91 -25.67
C THR A 490 3.61 23.67 -24.43
N PRO A 491 4.81 23.40 -23.90
CA PRO A 491 5.36 24.22 -22.83
C PRO A 491 5.46 25.66 -23.33
N LYS A 492 4.85 26.61 -22.63
CA LYS A 492 5.12 28.04 -22.89
C LYS A 492 6.62 28.27 -22.64
N PRO A 493 7.36 28.87 -23.59
CA PRO A 493 8.74 29.21 -23.34
C PRO A 493 8.81 30.21 -22.19
N LYS A 494 9.70 29.94 -21.22
CA LYS A 494 10.06 30.88 -20.16
C LYS A 494 10.52 32.17 -20.82
N LYS A 495 9.84 33.28 -20.53
CA LYS A 495 10.40 34.61 -20.81
C LYS A 495 11.63 34.76 -19.94
N GLU A 496 12.78 34.90 -20.58
CA GLU A 496 14.01 35.37 -19.96
C GLU A 496 13.76 36.76 -19.39
N ASN A 497 13.94 36.88 -18.07
CA ASN A 497 14.04 38.17 -17.39
C ASN A 497 15.43 38.73 -17.70
N ASN A 498 15.53 39.55 -18.75
CA ASN A 498 16.64 40.49 -18.87
C ASN A 498 16.30 41.72 -18.03
N ASN A 499 16.89 41.76 -16.84
CA ASN A 499 17.02 42.98 -16.05
C ASN A 499 18.00 43.92 -16.77
N THR A 500 17.54 45.11 -17.12
CA THR A 500 18.42 46.26 -17.35
C THR A 500 17.82 47.50 -16.70
N THR A 501 18.54 47.91 -15.66
CA THR A 501 18.67 49.20 -14.96
C THR A 501 18.00 50.46 -15.52
N ASN A 502 17.32 51.18 -14.61
CA ASN A 502 17.32 52.63 -14.33
C ASN A 502 17.47 53.63 -15.50
N ASN A 503 16.49 54.54 -15.69
CA ASN A 503 16.49 55.88 -15.07
C ASN A 503 15.37 56.82 -15.58
N LYS A 504 14.77 57.55 -14.61
CA LYS A 504 14.36 58.97 -14.61
C LYS A 504 13.31 59.57 -15.59
N ASN A 505 12.31 60.17 -14.91
CA ASN A 505 11.83 61.56 -15.00
C ASN A 505 10.53 61.91 -15.75
N ASN A 506 9.61 62.40 -14.91
CA ASN A 506 8.84 63.66 -14.96
C ASN A 506 7.55 63.82 -15.78
N ASN A 507 6.52 64.16 -14.97
CA ASN A 507 5.62 65.31 -15.05
C ASN A 507 4.27 65.24 -15.78
N ASN A 508 3.26 65.59 -14.96
CA ASN A 508 2.02 66.31 -15.23
C ASN A 508 1.00 65.56 -16.12
N GLU A 509 -0.30 65.58 -15.84
CA GLU A 509 -1.10 66.75 -15.49
C GLU A 509 -2.47 66.36 -14.90
N LYS A 510 -3.02 67.29 -14.12
CA LYS A 510 -4.33 67.30 -13.49
C LYS A 510 -5.48 67.11 -14.50
N LYS A 511 -6.58 66.48 -14.06
CA LYS A 511 -7.91 67.11 -14.08
C LYS A 511 -8.91 66.37 -13.19
N ALA A 512 -9.52 67.18 -12.32
CA ALA A 512 -10.60 66.83 -11.41
C ALA A 512 -11.93 66.65 -12.16
N TYR A 513 -12.84 65.83 -11.61
CA TYR A 513 -14.23 66.24 -11.45
C TYR A 513 -14.90 65.46 -10.30
N ASN A 514 -15.43 66.24 -9.36
CA ASN A 514 -16.29 65.86 -8.24
C ASN A 514 -17.68 65.38 -8.71
N LYS A 515 -18.28 64.39 -8.04
CA LYS A 515 -19.48 64.61 -7.18
C LYS A 515 -19.99 63.32 -6.50
N LYS A 516 -20.01 63.41 -5.17
CA LYS A 516 -21.09 63.09 -4.19
C LYS A 516 -21.83 61.75 -4.34
N ASN A 517 -21.63 60.84 -3.38
CA ASN A 517 -22.34 60.72 -2.09
C ASN A 517 -23.82 60.32 -2.23
N THR A 518 -24.15 59.13 -1.73
CA THR A 518 -24.94 59.02 -0.49
C THR A 518 -24.71 57.66 0.16
N ASN A 519 -24.16 57.69 1.37
CA ASN A 519 -24.33 56.69 2.41
C ASN A 519 -25.81 56.58 2.80
N LYS A 520 -26.23 55.38 3.21
CA LYS A 520 -27.11 55.23 4.36
C LYS A 520 -26.50 54.18 5.28
N SER A 521 -25.93 54.65 6.38
CA SER A 521 -25.81 53.89 7.62
C SER A 521 -27.16 53.89 8.31
N THR A 522 -27.45 52.81 9.01
CA THR A 522 -28.40 52.77 10.12
C THR A 522 -27.75 53.41 11.35
N LYS A 523 -28.38 54.49 11.83
CA LYS A 523 -28.12 55.29 13.04
C LYS A 523 -26.79 56.03 13.12
#